data_AF-A0A7S0KE43-F1
#
_entry.id   AF-A0A7S0KE43-F1
#
_cell.length_a   1.000
_cell.length_b   1.000
_cell.length_c   1.000
_cell.angle_alpha   90.00
_cell.angle_beta   90.00
_cell.angle_gamma   90.00
#
_symmetry.space_group_name_H-M   'P 1'
#
loop_
_entity.id
_entity.type
_entity.pdbx_description
1 polymer ?
#
loop_
_entity_poly.entity_id
_entity_poly.type
_entity_poly.pdbx_seq_one_letter_code
_entity_poly.pdbx_strand_id
1 'polypeptide(L)'
;FNQPIGSWDTSKVTRVDRTFNAAAAWLERYTNCGHDSSHQACGEVASYLASSYGHSGPPGAWVRKDNACDASYPPDNGGVGNCTDTLVSGTSCVPTCNPGYVLKGMTSCTNRVLTEKAVCVWLIANGTELKAAVDACLDAVPSGEKCCSSDPRCWYDETVMRRCGAMGCSDMPDWNVSQVTDMSFLFEGETEFDVDISRWDVSQVIDARGMFQGASSFYHGITGWTFSDDAITTGVFTGADTWLSRAYQTDGSDTTDGPPSAWVFNPCLENERVENGLCAPCTGGGTRAAGDDPAFGDTSCAFPDRAALKTAVDNCLAVDATGVACCNHGADCGAAGTVEMADWDVSLVTDMLMMFYQASQFNADISRWDVSSV
;
A
#
# COMPACT_ATOMS: atom_id res chain seq x y z
N PHE A 1 -7.56 29.00 -3.55
CA PHE A 1 -7.40 27.80 -2.72
C PHE A 1 -7.79 26.64 -3.62
N ASN A 2 -6.89 25.73 -3.98
CA ASN A 2 -7.21 24.68 -4.97
C ASN A 2 -7.15 23.26 -4.37
N GLN A 3 -6.91 23.17 -3.05
CA GLN A 3 -6.63 21.93 -2.35
C GLN A 3 -7.83 20.99 -2.23
N PRO A 4 -7.63 19.66 -2.26
CA PRO A 4 -8.57 18.71 -1.70
C PRO A 4 -8.67 18.98 -0.19
N ILE A 5 -9.79 19.52 0.29
CA ILE A 5 -9.99 19.79 1.72
C ILE A 5 -10.50 18.55 2.49
N GLY A 6 -10.94 17.51 1.77
CA GLY A 6 -11.46 16.28 2.38
C GLY A 6 -10.44 15.52 3.26
N SER A 7 -9.14 15.73 3.06
CA SER A 7 -8.06 15.11 3.86
C SER A 7 -7.66 15.92 5.10
N TRP A 8 -8.33 17.03 5.39
CA TRP A 8 -7.98 17.85 6.53
C TRP A 8 -8.36 17.16 7.84
N ASP A 9 -7.39 17.02 8.74
CA ASP A 9 -7.69 16.69 10.14
C ASP A 9 -8.38 17.89 10.80
N THR A 10 -9.71 17.83 10.84
CA THR A 10 -10.55 18.83 11.53
C THR A 10 -10.96 18.40 12.93
N SER A 11 -10.34 17.37 13.52
CA SER A 11 -10.71 16.85 14.85
C SER A 11 -10.67 17.90 15.95
N LYS A 12 -9.85 18.95 15.79
CA LYS A 12 -9.71 20.07 16.74
C LYS A 12 -10.49 21.32 16.34
N VAL A 13 -11.16 21.33 15.19
CA VAL A 13 -11.90 22.49 14.70
C VAL A 13 -13.28 22.52 15.36
N THR A 14 -13.50 23.51 16.23
CA THR A 14 -14.74 23.63 17.00
C THR A 14 -15.79 24.53 16.34
N ARG A 15 -15.41 25.30 15.31
CA ARG A 15 -16.29 26.23 14.58
C ARG A 15 -15.92 26.29 13.09
N VAL A 16 -16.93 26.16 12.24
CA VAL A 16 -16.82 26.19 10.77
C VAL A 16 -17.86 27.14 10.16
N ASP A 17 -18.32 28.13 10.93
CA ASP A 17 -19.20 29.17 10.44
C ASP A 17 -18.44 30.16 9.56
N ARG A 18 -18.99 30.44 8.38
CA ARG A 18 -18.46 31.38 7.38
C ARG A 18 -17.07 31.06 6.83
N THR A 19 -16.61 29.80 6.92
CA THR A 19 -15.28 29.34 6.48
C THR A 19 -14.91 29.78 5.07
N PHE A 20 -15.87 29.76 4.13
CA PHE A 20 -15.67 30.16 2.74
C PHE A 20 -16.50 31.39 2.34
N ASN A 21 -16.91 32.21 3.31
CA ASN A 21 -17.61 33.46 3.02
C ASN A 21 -16.70 34.40 2.21
N ALA A 22 -17.23 34.98 1.13
CA ALA A 22 -16.50 35.82 0.17
C ALA A 22 -15.35 35.14 -0.61
N ALA A 23 -15.18 33.81 -0.49
CA ALA A 23 -14.21 33.07 -1.30
C ALA A 23 -14.77 32.76 -2.70
N ALA A 24 -15.02 33.79 -3.52
CA ALA A 24 -15.73 33.67 -4.80
C ALA A 24 -15.12 32.61 -5.75
N ALA A 25 -13.80 32.63 -5.95
CA ALA A 25 -13.10 31.65 -6.79
C ALA A 25 -13.20 30.20 -6.26
N TRP A 26 -13.34 30.02 -4.95
CA TRP A 26 -13.58 28.71 -4.33
C TRP A 26 -15.02 28.26 -4.55
N LEU A 27 -15.98 29.14 -4.27
CA LEU A 27 -17.41 28.86 -4.42
C LEU A 27 -17.82 28.65 -5.88
N GLU A 28 -17.04 29.13 -6.85
CA GLU A 28 -17.20 28.76 -8.27
C GLU A 28 -16.90 27.29 -8.51
N ARG A 29 -15.85 26.74 -7.90
CA ARG A 29 -15.34 25.38 -8.13
C ARG A 29 -15.94 24.31 -7.22
N TYR A 30 -16.42 24.67 -6.04
CA TYR A 30 -16.92 23.73 -5.04
C TYR A 30 -18.37 23.99 -4.68
N THR A 31 -19.13 22.92 -4.48
CA THR A 31 -20.51 22.94 -3.97
C THR A 31 -20.56 22.33 -2.58
N ASN A 32 -21.50 22.80 -1.77
CA ASN A 32 -21.70 22.33 -0.41
C ASN A 32 -22.87 21.35 -0.35
N CYS A 33 -22.56 20.07 -0.53
CA CYS A 33 -23.54 19.00 -0.57
C CYS A 33 -24.19 18.71 0.79
N GLY A 34 -23.59 19.18 1.89
CA GLY A 34 -24.16 19.13 3.23
C GLY A 34 -25.23 20.20 3.51
N HIS A 35 -25.34 21.21 2.63
CA HIS A 35 -26.37 22.26 2.69
C HIS A 35 -27.39 22.13 1.55
N ASP A 36 -26.91 21.84 0.33
CA ASP A 36 -27.72 21.66 -0.87
C ASP A 36 -27.25 20.41 -1.63
N SER A 37 -27.99 19.31 -1.44
CA SER A 37 -27.73 18.03 -2.09
C SER A 37 -28.25 17.94 -3.52
N SER A 38 -28.92 18.97 -4.04
CA SER A 38 -29.53 18.95 -5.38
C SER A 38 -28.54 19.13 -6.53
N HIS A 39 -27.30 19.56 -6.23
CA HIS A 39 -26.26 19.74 -7.24
C HIS A 39 -25.79 18.39 -7.79
N GLN A 40 -25.58 18.29 -9.12
CA GLN A 40 -25.24 17.03 -9.80
C GLN A 40 -23.99 16.33 -9.23
N ALA A 41 -23.01 17.11 -8.76
CA ALA A 41 -21.80 16.60 -8.10
C ALA A 41 -22.05 15.95 -6.72
N CYS A 42 -23.22 16.16 -6.12
CA CYS A 42 -23.57 15.66 -4.78
C CYS A 42 -24.16 14.23 -4.79
N GLY A 43 -24.14 13.51 -5.91
CA GLY A 43 -24.75 12.17 -6.03
C GLY A 43 -23.87 10.98 -5.63
N GLU A 44 -22.61 11.19 -5.24
CA GLU A 44 -21.61 10.11 -5.18
C GLU A 44 -21.28 9.59 -3.77
N VAL A 45 -21.87 10.14 -2.70
CA VAL A 45 -21.55 9.77 -1.30
C VAL A 45 -22.82 9.55 -0.48
N ALA A 46 -22.85 8.49 0.35
CA ALA A 46 -24.03 8.03 1.10
C ALA A 46 -24.64 9.07 2.05
N SER A 47 -23.83 10.00 2.58
CA SER A 47 -24.32 11.21 3.27
C SER A 47 -23.19 12.25 3.41
N TYR A 48 -23.53 13.53 3.25
CA TYR A 48 -22.59 14.64 3.49
C TYR A 48 -22.77 15.19 4.90
N LEU A 49 -21.67 15.67 5.50
CA LEU A 49 -21.73 16.34 6.79
C LEU A 49 -22.61 17.60 6.71
N ALA A 50 -23.60 17.71 7.59
CA ALA A 50 -24.57 18.80 7.55
C ALA A 50 -23.92 20.18 7.71
N SER A 51 -24.42 21.16 6.96
CA SER A 51 -23.98 22.56 7.06
C SER A 51 -25.14 23.54 7.25
N SER A 52 -24.93 24.48 8.17
CA SER A 52 -25.89 25.54 8.51
C SER A 52 -26.06 26.62 7.44
N TYR A 53 -25.06 26.82 6.57
CA TYR A 53 -25.13 27.79 5.47
C TYR A 53 -24.36 27.28 4.25
N GLY A 54 -24.81 27.64 3.04
CA GLY A 54 -24.17 27.24 1.78
C GLY A 54 -22.69 27.63 1.62
N HIS A 55 -22.18 28.57 2.44
CA HIS A 55 -20.77 28.99 2.48
C HIS A 55 -20.04 28.59 3.78
N SER A 56 -20.63 27.71 4.58
CA SER A 56 -20.11 27.22 5.86
C SER A 56 -20.02 25.70 5.86
N GLY A 57 -19.46 25.11 6.90
CA GLY A 57 -19.50 23.66 7.09
C GLY A 57 -18.13 22.98 6.97
N PRO A 58 -18.02 21.75 7.49
CA PRO A 58 -16.76 21.01 7.57
C PRO A 58 -16.30 20.57 6.18
N PRO A 59 -15.01 20.21 5.99
CA PRO A 59 -14.50 19.83 4.69
C PRO A 59 -15.24 18.67 4.01
N GLY A 60 -15.74 17.70 4.79
CA GLY A 60 -16.58 16.60 4.29
C GLY A 60 -17.96 17.00 3.76
N ALA A 61 -18.34 18.29 3.85
CA ALA A 61 -19.56 18.83 3.23
C ALA A 61 -19.32 19.36 1.81
N TRP A 62 -18.07 19.49 1.38
CA TRP A 62 -17.69 20.20 0.15
C TRP A 62 -17.17 19.26 -0.94
N VAL A 63 -17.72 19.41 -2.14
CA VAL A 63 -17.36 18.59 -3.30
C VAL A 63 -17.03 19.50 -4.49
N ARG A 64 -16.02 19.17 -5.29
CA ARG A 64 -15.76 19.88 -6.55
C ARG A 64 -16.94 19.70 -7.51
N LYS A 65 -17.36 20.79 -8.15
CA LYS A 65 -18.47 20.79 -9.12
C LYS A 65 -18.10 20.08 -10.42
N ASP A 66 -16.82 20.05 -10.77
CA ASP A 66 -16.28 19.36 -11.94
C ASP A 66 -15.73 17.96 -11.57
N ASN A 67 -15.77 17.03 -12.52
CA ASN A 67 -15.18 15.70 -12.39
C ASN A 67 -13.68 15.76 -12.65
N ALA A 68 -12.95 16.58 -11.91
CA ALA A 68 -11.53 16.81 -12.16
C ALA A 68 -10.71 16.77 -10.86
N CYS A 69 -9.45 16.37 -10.99
CA CYS A 69 -8.49 16.27 -9.90
C CYS A 69 -7.65 17.54 -9.80
N ASP A 70 -7.16 17.84 -8.60
CA ASP A 70 -6.10 18.83 -8.40
C ASP A 70 -4.74 18.14 -8.56
N ALA A 71 -4.00 18.50 -9.61
CA ALA A 71 -2.65 18.00 -9.88
C ALA A 71 -1.59 19.11 -9.74
N SER A 72 -1.89 20.20 -9.02
CA SER A 72 -0.99 21.34 -8.81
C SER A 72 0.18 21.06 -7.86
N TYR A 73 0.22 19.89 -7.22
CA TYR A 73 1.34 19.48 -6.38
C TYR A 73 2.38 18.69 -7.17
N PRO A 74 3.64 19.14 -7.14
CA PRO A 74 4.71 18.32 -7.68
C PRO A 74 4.93 17.09 -6.77
N PRO A 75 5.47 15.99 -7.31
CA PRO A 75 6.06 14.94 -6.49
C PRO A 75 7.26 15.49 -5.72
N ASP A 76 7.61 14.82 -4.62
CA ASP A 76 8.87 15.08 -3.90
C ASP A 76 10.05 14.99 -4.88
N ASN A 77 11.02 15.90 -4.77
CA ASN A 77 12.15 16.02 -5.70
C ASN A 77 11.75 16.22 -7.17
N GLY A 78 10.61 16.87 -7.43
CA GLY A 78 10.15 17.22 -8.75
C GLY A 78 9.46 18.57 -8.87
N GLY A 79 8.93 18.82 -10.06
CA GLY A 79 8.14 19.98 -10.44
C GLY A 79 6.84 19.53 -11.10
N VAL A 80 5.85 20.42 -11.18
CA VAL A 80 4.50 20.11 -11.70
C VAL A 80 4.49 19.69 -13.17
N GLY A 81 5.54 19.97 -13.93
CA GLY A 81 5.60 19.61 -15.35
C GLY A 81 4.40 20.16 -16.14
N ASN A 82 3.68 19.29 -16.84
CA ASN A 82 2.44 19.65 -17.53
C ASN A 82 1.17 19.37 -16.72
N CYS A 83 1.31 18.95 -15.46
CA CYS A 83 0.20 18.81 -14.52
C CYS A 83 -0.30 20.20 -14.13
N THR A 84 -1.24 20.73 -14.91
CA THR A 84 -1.91 22.00 -14.61
C THR A 84 -2.87 21.84 -13.42
N ASP A 85 -3.30 22.96 -12.82
CA ASP A 85 -4.19 23.03 -11.65
C ASP A 85 -5.43 22.10 -11.70
N THR A 86 -5.91 21.72 -12.87
CA THR A 86 -7.08 20.83 -13.00
C THR A 86 -6.84 19.78 -14.06
N LEU A 87 -6.83 18.51 -13.63
CA LEU A 87 -6.73 17.34 -14.49
C LEU A 87 -8.12 16.71 -14.63
N VAL A 88 -8.70 16.72 -15.84
CA VAL A 88 -10.05 16.19 -16.09
C VAL A 88 -10.07 14.68 -15.83
N SER A 89 -11.14 14.14 -15.26
CA SER A 89 -11.29 12.68 -15.07
C SER A 89 -11.17 11.94 -16.40
N GLY A 90 -10.38 10.86 -16.41
CA GLY A 90 -9.98 10.11 -17.59
C GLY A 90 -8.76 10.69 -18.33
N THR A 91 -8.12 11.73 -17.80
CA THR A 91 -6.88 12.29 -18.36
C THR A 91 -5.69 12.10 -17.41
N SER A 92 -4.50 12.14 -18.00
CA SER A 92 -3.22 11.96 -17.29
C SER A 92 -2.26 13.10 -17.61
N CYS A 93 -1.37 13.38 -16.67
CA CYS A 93 -0.30 14.36 -16.81
C CYS A 93 1.04 13.77 -16.36
N VAL A 94 2.10 14.46 -16.74
CA VAL A 94 3.49 14.05 -16.53
C VAL A 94 4.20 15.20 -15.80
N PRO A 95 4.50 15.04 -14.50
CA PRO A 95 5.34 15.99 -13.77
C PRO A 95 6.80 15.85 -14.21
N THR A 96 7.66 16.74 -13.74
CA THR A 96 9.11 16.73 -14.01
C THR A 96 9.88 16.35 -12.76
N CYS A 97 11.08 15.79 -12.90
CA CYS A 97 11.96 15.50 -11.76
C CYS A 97 13.17 16.43 -11.71
N ASN A 98 13.68 16.70 -10.51
CA ASN A 98 14.93 17.41 -10.30
C ASN A 98 16.11 16.62 -10.90
N PRO A 99 17.23 17.27 -11.25
CA PRO A 99 18.41 16.57 -11.75
C PRO A 99 18.84 15.41 -10.84
N GLY A 100 19.11 14.24 -11.43
CA GLY A 100 19.47 13.01 -10.73
C GLY A 100 18.29 12.11 -10.34
N TYR A 101 17.05 12.62 -10.42
CA TYR A 101 15.85 11.84 -10.20
C TYR A 101 15.21 11.41 -11.53
N VAL A 102 14.63 10.22 -11.53
CA VAL A 102 13.88 9.66 -12.65
C VAL A 102 12.41 9.58 -12.29
N LEU A 103 11.56 9.97 -13.23
CA LEU A 103 10.12 9.87 -13.07
C LEU A 103 9.64 8.42 -13.20
N LYS A 104 8.93 7.91 -12.19
CA LYS A 104 8.20 6.63 -12.26
C LYS A 104 6.70 6.93 -12.33
N GLY A 105 6.04 6.36 -13.33
CA GLY A 105 4.58 6.47 -13.54
C GLY A 105 4.13 7.79 -14.18
N MET A 106 2.81 7.99 -14.21
CA MET A 106 2.16 9.21 -14.72
C MET A 106 0.97 9.54 -13.83
N THR A 107 0.75 10.81 -13.51
CA THR A 107 -0.35 11.20 -12.62
C THR A 107 -1.67 11.18 -13.39
N SER A 108 -2.52 10.20 -13.12
CA SER A 108 -3.84 10.02 -13.73
C SER A 108 -4.99 10.44 -12.80
N CYS A 109 -6.05 10.99 -13.36
CA CYS A 109 -7.27 11.36 -12.64
C CYS A 109 -8.43 10.43 -13.00
N THR A 110 -9.09 9.82 -12.02
CA THR A 110 -10.31 9.03 -12.19
C THR A 110 -11.32 9.43 -11.12
N ASN A 111 -12.49 9.92 -11.53
CA ASN A 111 -13.60 10.29 -10.63
C ASN A 111 -13.15 11.18 -9.46
N ARG A 112 -12.40 12.25 -9.78
CA ARG A 112 -11.84 13.23 -8.82
C ARG A 112 -10.73 12.69 -7.89
N VAL A 113 -10.30 11.45 -8.06
CA VAL A 113 -9.20 10.84 -7.33
C VAL A 113 -7.97 10.72 -8.23
N LEU A 114 -6.81 11.16 -7.75
CA LEU A 114 -5.53 10.86 -8.39
C LEU A 114 -5.16 9.41 -8.08
N THR A 115 -5.18 8.54 -9.09
CA THR A 115 -5.03 7.08 -8.92
C THR A 115 -3.62 6.57 -9.20
N GLU A 116 -2.83 7.29 -9.98
CA GLU A 116 -1.48 6.85 -10.42
C GLU A 116 -0.42 7.92 -10.12
N LYS A 117 -0.39 8.50 -8.92
CA LYS A 117 0.52 9.63 -8.63
C LYS A 117 1.97 9.30 -9.00
N ALA A 118 2.52 10.01 -9.98
CA ALA A 118 3.90 9.82 -10.40
C ALA A 118 4.86 10.26 -9.29
N VAL A 119 5.99 9.58 -9.15
CA VAL A 119 7.00 9.85 -8.13
C VAL A 119 8.37 10.04 -8.76
N CYS A 120 9.18 10.94 -8.19
CA CYS A 120 10.56 11.13 -8.59
C CYS A 120 11.46 10.33 -7.66
N VAL A 121 12.11 9.31 -8.21
CA VAL A 121 12.99 8.41 -7.47
C VAL A 121 14.44 8.66 -7.86
N TRP A 122 15.34 8.66 -6.88
CA TRP A 122 16.77 8.74 -7.16
C TRP A 122 17.19 7.48 -7.92
N LEU A 123 17.85 7.65 -9.05
CA LEU A 123 18.37 6.52 -9.81
C LEU A 123 19.75 6.15 -9.27
N ILE A 124 19.85 4.98 -8.64
CA ILE A 124 21.13 4.48 -8.13
C ILE A 124 21.96 3.99 -9.31
N ALA A 125 23.15 4.57 -9.49
CA ALA A 125 23.93 4.40 -10.71
C ALA A 125 24.74 3.09 -10.74
N ASN A 126 25.11 2.54 -9.58
CA ASN A 126 25.93 1.33 -9.47
C ASN A 126 25.86 0.71 -8.07
N GLY A 127 26.45 -0.49 -7.93
CA GLY A 127 26.47 -1.26 -6.69
C GLY A 127 27.18 -0.58 -5.52
N THR A 128 28.21 0.23 -5.77
CA THR A 128 28.93 0.94 -4.71
C THR A 128 28.06 2.01 -4.05
N GLU A 129 27.28 2.74 -4.85
CA GLU A 129 26.31 3.72 -4.33
C GLU A 129 25.20 3.02 -3.54
N LEU A 130 24.66 1.91 -4.07
CA LEU A 130 23.65 1.11 -3.37
C LEU A 130 24.18 0.58 -2.03
N LYS A 131 25.36 -0.05 -2.01
CA LYS A 131 25.97 -0.61 -0.80
C LYS A 131 26.21 0.47 0.25
N ALA A 132 26.73 1.63 -0.13
CA ALA A 132 26.93 2.73 0.80
C ALA A 132 25.62 3.22 1.44
N ALA A 133 24.52 3.26 0.67
CA ALA A 133 23.21 3.64 1.19
C ALA A 133 22.61 2.56 2.10
N VAL A 134 22.74 1.28 1.74
CA VAL A 134 22.34 0.15 2.59
C VAL A 134 23.11 0.16 3.91
N ASP A 135 24.44 0.29 3.86
CA ASP A 135 25.28 0.26 5.06
C ASP A 135 24.94 1.40 6.02
N ALA A 136 24.81 2.62 5.50
CA ALA A 136 24.44 3.77 6.33
C ALA A 136 23.01 3.66 6.91
N CYS A 137 22.11 2.95 6.22
CA CYS A 137 20.77 2.65 6.69
C CYS A 137 20.81 1.62 7.84
N LEU A 138 21.48 0.48 7.63
CA LEU A 138 21.51 -0.65 8.56
C LEU A 138 22.40 -0.39 9.78
N ASP A 139 23.47 0.39 9.65
CA ASP A 139 24.29 0.88 10.76
C ASP A 139 23.45 1.67 11.78
N ALA A 140 22.42 2.38 11.31
CA ALA A 140 21.56 3.22 12.14
C ALA A 140 20.30 2.49 12.60
N VAL A 141 19.74 1.62 11.75
CA VAL A 141 18.52 0.85 11.99
C VAL A 141 18.76 -0.56 11.47
N PRO A 142 19.20 -1.52 12.32
CA PRO A 142 19.57 -2.86 11.88
C PRO A 142 18.46 -3.64 11.16
N SER A 143 17.19 -3.36 11.45
CA SER A 143 16.06 -3.96 10.71
C SER A 143 15.88 -3.40 9.30
N GLY A 144 16.43 -2.22 9.02
CA GLY A 144 16.27 -1.45 7.77
C GLY A 144 14.97 -0.66 7.65
N GLU A 145 13.99 -0.88 8.53
CA GLU A 145 12.68 -0.21 8.42
C GLU A 145 12.78 1.30 8.65
N LYS A 146 12.24 2.09 7.71
CA LYS A 146 12.11 3.55 7.81
C LYS A 146 13.43 4.26 8.13
N CYS A 147 14.56 3.68 7.75
CA CYS A 147 15.86 4.17 8.17
C CYS A 147 16.15 5.56 7.58
N CYS A 148 15.68 5.90 6.38
CA CYS A 148 16.01 7.16 5.73
C CYS A 148 15.01 8.25 6.12
N SER A 149 13.73 7.92 6.12
CA SER A 149 12.66 8.84 6.51
C SER A 149 12.71 9.22 8.00
N SER A 150 13.30 8.36 8.84
CA SER A 150 13.52 8.64 10.27
C SER A 150 14.73 9.54 10.55
N ASP A 151 15.59 9.82 9.57
CA ASP A 151 16.71 10.74 9.76
C ASP A 151 16.19 12.18 9.90
N PRO A 152 16.42 12.87 11.03
CA PRO A 152 16.02 14.27 11.22
C PRO A 152 16.77 15.25 10.31
N ARG A 153 17.59 14.77 9.38
CA ARG A 153 18.29 15.60 8.39
C ARG A 153 17.97 15.19 6.96
N CYS A 154 17.02 14.28 6.73
CA CYS A 154 16.75 13.76 5.39
C CYS A 154 16.27 14.86 4.40
N TRP A 155 15.76 16.00 4.89
CA TRP A 155 15.30 17.14 4.10
C TRP A 155 16.38 18.19 3.76
N TYR A 156 17.60 18.08 4.29
CA TYR A 156 18.68 19.05 4.01
C TYR A 156 19.18 18.89 2.59
N ASP A 157 19.56 19.96 1.89
CA ASP A 157 20.00 19.89 0.49
C ASP A 157 21.36 19.16 0.31
N GLU A 158 22.25 19.26 1.30
CA GLU A 158 23.56 18.59 1.25
C GLU A 158 23.46 17.08 1.51
N THR A 159 23.84 16.28 0.51
CA THR A 159 23.81 14.81 0.57
C THR A 159 24.65 14.23 1.70
N VAL A 160 25.77 14.87 2.04
CA VAL A 160 26.67 14.44 3.12
C VAL A 160 26.04 14.53 4.52
N MET A 161 24.94 15.28 4.67
CA MET A 161 24.24 15.43 5.95
C MET A 161 23.15 14.37 6.15
N ARG A 162 22.75 13.68 5.08
CA ARG A 162 21.67 12.70 5.05
C ARG A 162 22.22 11.31 5.30
N ARG A 163 21.56 10.53 6.15
CA ARG A 163 21.92 9.13 6.45
C ARG A 163 22.05 8.29 5.18
N CYS A 164 21.01 8.31 4.33
CA CYS A 164 20.99 7.53 3.09
C CYS A 164 21.53 8.30 1.87
N GLY A 165 22.36 9.32 2.09
CA GLY A 165 23.00 10.09 1.03
C GLY A 165 22.01 10.67 0.01
N ALA A 166 22.19 10.32 -1.25
CA ALA A 166 21.37 10.83 -2.35
C ALA A 166 19.91 10.34 -2.31
N MET A 167 19.62 9.24 -1.59
CA MET A 167 18.25 8.71 -1.44
C MET A 167 17.33 9.64 -0.64
N GLY A 168 17.89 10.60 0.12
CA GLY A 168 17.07 11.57 0.85
C GLY A 168 16.24 10.90 1.94
N CYS A 169 14.95 11.25 1.99
CA CYS A 169 13.98 10.65 2.90
C CYS A 169 13.32 9.38 2.33
N SER A 170 13.73 8.90 1.13
CA SER A 170 13.15 7.71 0.52
C SER A 170 13.67 6.46 1.23
N ASP A 171 12.77 5.61 1.70
CA ASP A 171 13.13 4.36 2.36
C ASP A 171 13.39 3.23 1.34
N MET A 172 14.13 2.21 1.78
CA MET A 172 14.72 1.15 0.94
C MET A 172 13.76 0.49 -0.07
N PRO A 173 12.50 0.15 0.26
CA PRO A 173 11.57 -0.45 -0.71
C PRO A 173 11.32 0.39 -1.96
N ASP A 174 11.45 1.71 -1.84
CA ASP A 174 11.13 2.68 -2.90
C ASP A 174 12.35 3.04 -3.77
N TRP A 175 13.52 2.49 -3.45
CA TRP A 175 14.77 2.79 -4.15
C TRP A 175 14.77 2.24 -5.58
N ASN A 176 15.21 3.07 -6.53
CA ASN A 176 15.31 2.64 -7.92
C ASN A 176 16.68 2.02 -8.22
N VAL A 177 16.75 0.70 -8.09
CA VAL A 177 17.97 -0.10 -8.31
C VAL A 177 18.10 -0.65 -9.74
N SER A 178 17.23 -0.24 -10.67
CA SER A 178 17.08 -0.84 -12.02
C SER A 178 18.28 -0.66 -12.97
N GLN A 179 19.36 -0.02 -12.53
CA GLN A 179 20.61 0.13 -13.28
C GLN A 179 21.80 -0.51 -12.57
N VAL A 180 21.59 -1.07 -11.38
CA VAL A 180 22.65 -1.71 -10.60
C VAL A 180 22.93 -3.10 -11.17
N THR A 181 24.18 -3.32 -11.57
CA THR A 181 24.63 -4.61 -12.14
C THR A 181 25.35 -5.50 -11.13
N ASP A 182 25.84 -4.94 -10.03
CA ASP A 182 26.56 -5.65 -8.98
C ASP A 182 25.86 -5.40 -7.64
N MET A 183 25.29 -6.46 -7.08
CA MET A 183 24.69 -6.51 -5.74
C MET A 183 25.35 -7.58 -4.88
N SER A 184 26.59 -7.96 -5.21
CA SER A 184 27.33 -8.95 -4.44
C SER A 184 27.49 -8.50 -2.99
N PHE A 185 27.23 -9.41 -2.06
CA PHE A 185 27.35 -9.21 -0.60
C PHE A 185 26.56 -8.01 -0.06
N LEU A 186 25.48 -7.59 -0.72
CA LEU A 186 24.75 -6.37 -0.36
C LEU A 186 24.24 -6.37 1.09
N PHE A 187 23.72 -7.51 1.56
CA PHE A 187 23.20 -7.72 2.92
C PHE A 187 24.00 -8.82 3.66
N GLU A 188 25.29 -8.99 3.31
CA GLU A 188 26.12 -10.02 3.95
C GLU A 188 26.27 -9.75 5.46
N GLY A 189 25.84 -10.71 6.28
CA GLY A 189 25.96 -10.65 7.74
C GLY A 189 24.94 -9.75 8.43
N GLU A 190 23.98 -9.19 7.71
CA GLU A 190 22.93 -8.31 8.26
C GLU A 190 21.83 -9.14 8.94
N THR A 191 22.12 -9.69 10.12
CA THR A 191 21.28 -10.70 10.80
C THR A 191 19.90 -10.20 11.22
N GLU A 192 19.70 -8.89 11.33
CA GLU A 192 18.42 -8.25 11.71
C GLU A 192 17.66 -7.68 10.50
N PHE A 193 18.27 -7.64 9.31
CA PHE A 193 17.68 -7.04 8.12
C PHE A 193 16.40 -7.78 7.71
N ASP A 194 15.31 -7.02 7.56
CA ASP A 194 14.00 -7.61 7.33
C ASP A 194 13.00 -6.68 6.63
N VAL A 195 13.47 -6.00 5.57
CA VAL A 195 12.65 -5.07 4.79
C VAL A 195 12.10 -5.75 3.52
N ASP A 196 10.82 -5.52 3.22
CA ASP A 196 10.23 -5.95 1.95
C ASP A 196 10.81 -5.15 0.77
N ILE A 197 11.71 -5.80 0.04
CA ILE A 197 12.35 -5.28 -1.17
C ILE A 197 11.85 -5.98 -2.43
N SER A 198 10.78 -6.79 -2.35
CA SER A 198 10.25 -7.57 -3.48
C SER A 198 9.96 -6.76 -4.75
N ARG A 199 9.71 -5.44 -4.59
CA ARG A 199 9.40 -4.49 -5.67
C ARG A 199 10.63 -3.98 -6.44
N TRP A 200 11.84 -4.30 -6.01
CA TRP A 200 13.05 -3.90 -6.72
C TRP A 200 13.14 -4.55 -8.11
N ASP A 201 13.47 -3.74 -9.11
CA ASP A 201 13.82 -4.22 -10.44
C ASP A 201 15.31 -4.58 -10.48
N VAL A 202 15.58 -5.88 -10.41
CA VAL A 202 16.92 -6.46 -10.38
C VAL A 202 17.31 -7.14 -11.71
N SER A 203 16.57 -6.85 -12.79
CA SER A 203 16.78 -7.49 -14.11
C SER A 203 18.16 -7.25 -14.72
N GLN A 204 18.84 -6.17 -14.32
CA GLN A 204 20.19 -5.83 -14.78
C GLN A 204 21.32 -6.40 -13.90
N VAL A 205 20.99 -7.11 -12.82
CA VAL A 205 22.00 -7.68 -11.92
C VAL A 205 22.74 -8.82 -12.61
N ILE A 206 24.06 -8.70 -12.66
CA ILE A 206 25.03 -9.67 -13.21
C ILE A 206 25.80 -10.36 -12.08
N ASP A 207 25.99 -9.72 -10.93
CA ASP A 207 26.66 -10.32 -9.78
C ASP A 207 25.80 -10.17 -8.52
N ALA A 208 25.32 -11.30 -8.00
CA ALA A 208 24.53 -11.40 -6.78
C ALA A 208 25.19 -12.34 -5.76
N ARG A 209 26.50 -12.61 -5.89
CA ARG A 209 27.23 -13.53 -5.00
C ARG A 209 27.01 -13.13 -3.55
N GLY A 210 26.58 -14.09 -2.73
CA GLY A 210 26.39 -13.88 -1.30
C GLY A 210 25.46 -12.73 -0.91
N MET A 211 24.54 -12.29 -1.79
CA MET A 211 23.73 -11.08 -1.58
C MET A 211 22.99 -11.06 -0.24
N PHE A 212 22.47 -12.21 0.21
CA PHE A 212 21.79 -12.39 1.51
C PHE A 212 22.56 -13.35 2.43
N GLN A 213 23.87 -13.50 2.23
CA GLN A 213 24.67 -14.45 2.99
C GLN A 213 24.66 -14.07 4.48
N GLY A 214 24.10 -14.92 5.33
CA GLY A 214 23.98 -14.67 6.77
C GLY A 214 22.90 -13.65 7.18
N ALA A 215 22.03 -13.20 6.25
CA ALA A 215 20.87 -12.37 6.56
C ALA A 215 19.76 -13.23 7.19
N SER A 216 19.99 -13.71 8.41
CA SER A 216 19.22 -14.80 9.03
C SER A 216 17.75 -14.48 9.27
N SER A 217 17.40 -13.21 9.49
CA SER A 217 16.01 -12.77 9.76
C SER A 217 15.21 -12.45 8.50
N PHE A 218 15.86 -12.27 7.36
CA PHE A 218 15.20 -11.81 6.14
C PHE A 218 14.08 -12.77 5.72
N TYR A 219 12.83 -12.28 5.73
CA TYR A 219 11.66 -13.09 5.41
C TYR A 219 10.81 -12.50 4.25
N HIS A 220 11.36 -11.82 3.26
CA HIS A 220 10.51 -11.34 2.13
C HIS A 220 10.52 -12.25 0.90
N GLY A 221 9.36 -12.35 0.24
CA GLY A 221 9.13 -13.19 -0.94
C GLY A 221 9.70 -12.56 -2.20
N ILE A 222 10.92 -12.96 -2.58
CA ILE A 222 11.64 -12.41 -3.75
C ILE A 222 11.75 -13.38 -4.93
N THR A 223 10.97 -14.47 -4.94
CA THR A 223 11.00 -15.47 -6.02
C THR A 223 10.55 -14.92 -7.39
N GLY A 224 9.89 -13.76 -7.42
CA GLY A 224 9.56 -13.04 -8.66
C GLY A 224 10.75 -12.31 -9.31
N TRP A 225 11.90 -12.21 -8.64
CA TRP A 225 13.08 -11.53 -9.16
C TRP A 225 13.74 -12.30 -10.29
N THR A 226 13.99 -11.60 -11.40
CA THR A 226 14.80 -12.11 -12.52
C THR A 226 16.11 -11.35 -12.56
N PHE A 227 17.22 -12.06 -12.73
CA PHE A 227 18.54 -11.48 -12.95
C PHE A 227 18.89 -11.55 -14.45
N SER A 228 20.05 -11.00 -14.83
CA SER A 228 20.59 -11.23 -16.17
C SER A 228 20.91 -12.72 -16.40
N ASP A 229 20.79 -13.20 -17.65
CA ASP A 229 20.88 -14.62 -18.00
C ASP A 229 22.16 -15.32 -17.49
N ASP A 230 23.29 -14.60 -17.48
CA ASP A 230 24.61 -15.10 -17.04
C ASP A 230 24.99 -14.63 -15.63
N ALA A 231 24.01 -14.28 -14.80
CA ALA A 231 24.27 -13.74 -13.46
C ALA A 231 24.99 -14.76 -12.56
N ILE A 232 25.95 -14.27 -11.77
CA ILE A 232 26.65 -15.07 -10.77
C ILE A 232 25.82 -15.07 -9.48
N THR A 233 25.29 -16.23 -9.11
CA THR A 233 24.33 -16.41 -8.01
C THR A 233 24.81 -17.36 -6.92
N THR A 234 26.11 -17.62 -6.86
CA THR A 234 26.70 -18.51 -5.84
C THR A 234 26.47 -17.95 -4.43
N GLY A 235 25.96 -18.80 -3.53
CA GLY A 235 25.79 -18.54 -2.12
C GLY A 235 24.81 -17.42 -1.78
N VAL A 236 23.94 -17.01 -2.71
CA VAL A 236 22.98 -15.89 -2.51
C VAL A 236 22.25 -16.03 -1.17
N PHE A 237 21.82 -17.24 -0.81
CA PHE A 237 21.04 -17.51 0.39
C PHE A 237 21.80 -18.26 1.48
N THR A 238 23.13 -18.41 1.39
CA THR A 238 23.91 -19.14 2.40
C THR A 238 23.73 -18.52 3.79
N GLY A 239 23.07 -19.22 4.72
CA GLY A 239 22.77 -18.70 6.06
C GLY A 239 21.60 -17.71 6.15
N ALA A 240 20.81 -17.56 5.08
CA ALA A 240 19.53 -16.85 5.11
C ALA A 240 18.43 -17.77 5.69
N ASP A 241 18.58 -18.15 6.97
CA ASP A 241 17.86 -19.28 7.58
C ASP A 241 16.33 -19.15 7.51
N THR A 242 15.78 -17.97 7.80
CA THR A 242 14.33 -17.72 7.75
C THR A 242 13.79 -17.76 6.33
N TRP A 243 14.58 -17.33 5.35
CA TRP A 243 14.21 -17.42 3.95
C TRP A 243 14.23 -18.87 3.45
N LEU A 244 15.28 -19.62 3.79
CA LEU A 244 15.47 -21.01 3.41
C LEU A 244 14.51 -21.98 4.10
N SER A 245 13.94 -21.62 5.26
CA SER A 245 12.97 -22.49 5.93
C SER A 245 11.62 -22.63 5.21
N ARG A 246 11.40 -21.86 4.13
CA ARG A 246 10.10 -21.73 3.43
C ARG A 246 10.21 -21.62 1.90
N ALA A 247 11.43 -21.49 1.39
CA ALA A 247 11.71 -21.55 -0.02
C ALA A 247 12.38 -22.89 -0.34
N TYR A 248 11.97 -23.53 -1.42
CA TYR A 248 12.57 -24.77 -1.90
C TYR A 248 12.81 -24.70 -3.41
N GLN A 249 13.87 -25.37 -3.88
CA GLN A 249 14.09 -25.54 -5.31
C GLN A 249 13.30 -26.74 -5.84
N THR A 250 12.69 -26.58 -7.02
CA THR A 250 11.90 -27.66 -7.64
C THR A 250 12.75 -28.71 -8.34
N ASP A 251 14.03 -28.41 -8.58
CA ASP A 251 14.99 -29.34 -9.20
C ASP A 251 15.61 -30.34 -8.19
N GLY A 252 15.30 -30.19 -6.90
CA GLY A 252 15.81 -31.02 -5.82
C GLY A 252 17.28 -30.76 -5.48
N SER A 253 17.86 -29.63 -5.90
CA SER A 253 19.20 -29.23 -5.48
C SER A 253 19.22 -28.82 -4.00
N ASP A 254 20.26 -29.25 -3.27
CA ASP A 254 20.53 -28.84 -1.87
C ASP A 254 21.55 -27.69 -1.85
N THR A 255 21.43 -26.78 -2.82
CA THR A 255 22.29 -25.60 -2.91
C THR A 255 21.59 -24.41 -2.26
N THR A 256 22.38 -23.45 -1.77
CA THR A 256 21.87 -22.14 -1.32
C THR A 256 22.11 -21.06 -2.39
N ASP A 257 22.33 -21.51 -3.63
CA ASP A 257 22.59 -20.66 -4.78
C ASP A 257 21.26 -20.11 -5.35
N GLY A 258 21.34 -18.95 -6.00
CA GLY A 258 20.23 -18.35 -6.73
C GLY A 258 20.23 -18.74 -8.23
N PRO A 259 19.43 -18.06 -9.07
CA PRO A 259 18.66 -16.84 -8.78
C PRO A 259 17.39 -17.12 -7.95
N PRO A 260 16.80 -16.10 -7.29
CA PRO A 260 15.53 -16.25 -6.58
C PRO A 260 14.40 -16.85 -7.42
N SER A 261 14.36 -16.58 -8.73
CA SER A 261 13.38 -17.17 -9.67
C SER A 261 13.45 -18.68 -9.83
N ALA A 262 14.53 -19.33 -9.39
CA ALA A 262 14.63 -20.79 -9.38
C ALA A 262 13.93 -21.45 -8.18
N TRP A 263 13.50 -20.65 -7.20
CA TRP A 263 12.91 -21.11 -5.96
C TRP A 263 11.39 -20.93 -5.96
N VAL A 264 10.71 -21.85 -5.29
CA VAL A 264 9.27 -21.78 -5.01
C VAL A 264 9.07 -21.54 -3.52
N PHE A 265 8.14 -20.65 -3.21
CA PHE A 265 7.84 -20.22 -1.85
C PHE A 265 6.55 -20.89 -1.37
N ASN A 266 6.54 -21.51 -0.19
CA ASN A 266 5.40 -22.26 0.36
C ASN A 266 5.24 -21.97 1.86
N PRO A 267 4.05 -22.17 2.45
CA PRO A 267 2.76 -21.46 2.35
C PRO A 267 2.71 -20.24 3.30
N CYS A 268 1.59 -19.51 3.33
CA CYS A 268 1.37 -18.38 4.24
C CYS A 268 1.53 -18.77 5.71
N LEU A 269 2.14 -17.86 6.49
CA LEU A 269 2.46 -18.06 7.89
C LEU A 269 1.20 -18.03 8.77
N GLU A 270 1.38 -18.33 10.05
CA GLU A 270 0.30 -18.16 11.03
C GLU A 270 -0.12 -16.69 11.07
N ASN A 271 -1.43 -16.45 11.04
CA ASN A 271 -2.06 -15.14 10.90
C ASN A 271 -1.75 -14.44 9.57
N GLU A 272 -1.48 -15.18 8.50
CA GLU A 272 -1.53 -14.70 7.13
C GLU A 272 -2.65 -15.41 6.35
N ARG A 273 -3.18 -14.72 5.33
CA ARG A 273 -4.14 -15.23 4.36
C ARG A 273 -3.58 -15.07 2.95
N VAL A 274 -4.18 -15.74 1.98
CA VAL A 274 -3.96 -15.42 0.57
C VAL A 274 -4.87 -14.26 0.18
N GLU A 275 -4.29 -13.18 -0.30
CA GLU A 275 -5.00 -12.02 -0.85
C GLU A 275 -4.34 -11.64 -2.18
N ASN A 276 -5.14 -11.61 -3.25
CA ASN A 276 -4.69 -11.39 -4.62
C ASN A 276 -3.53 -12.32 -5.04
N GLY A 277 -3.56 -13.58 -4.61
CA GLY A 277 -2.53 -14.57 -4.94
C GLY A 277 -1.17 -14.36 -4.24
N LEU A 278 -1.14 -13.62 -3.12
CA LEU A 278 0.04 -13.45 -2.26
C LEU A 278 -0.34 -13.64 -0.78
N CYS A 279 0.63 -13.96 0.06
CA CYS A 279 0.40 -13.99 1.51
C CYS A 279 0.31 -12.56 2.06
N ALA A 280 -0.73 -12.29 2.84
CA ALA A 280 -1.01 -11.01 3.47
C ALA A 280 -1.38 -11.22 4.95
N PRO A 281 -0.91 -10.37 5.87
CA PRO A 281 -1.22 -10.50 7.29
C PRO A 281 -2.72 -10.31 7.55
N CYS A 282 -3.25 -11.04 8.53
CA CYS A 282 -4.61 -10.87 9.03
C CYS A 282 -4.77 -9.48 9.66
N THR A 283 -5.58 -8.64 9.04
CA THR A 283 -5.95 -7.31 9.55
C THR A 283 -7.23 -7.40 10.38
N GLY A 284 -7.47 -6.41 11.25
CA GLY A 284 -8.71 -6.35 12.05
C GLY A 284 -8.80 -7.38 13.18
N GLY A 285 -7.66 -7.90 13.64
CA GLY A 285 -7.57 -8.82 14.78
C GLY A 285 -7.89 -10.28 14.45
N GLY A 286 -8.14 -10.61 13.18
CA GLY A 286 -8.39 -11.99 12.77
C GLY A 286 -7.18 -12.89 12.94
N THR A 287 -7.43 -14.19 13.07
CA THR A 287 -6.38 -15.21 13.17
C THR A 287 -6.54 -16.24 12.07
N ARG A 288 -5.43 -16.91 11.75
CA ARG A 288 -5.43 -17.98 10.75
C ARG A 288 -4.32 -18.96 11.02
N ALA A 289 -4.60 -20.25 10.87
CA ALA A 289 -3.55 -21.25 10.93
C ALA A 289 -2.64 -21.12 9.69
N ALA A 290 -1.34 -21.34 9.87
CA ALA A 290 -0.42 -21.41 8.74
C ALA A 290 -0.81 -22.52 7.76
N GLY A 291 -0.45 -22.36 6.49
CA GLY A 291 -0.58 -23.44 5.50
C GLY A 291 -1.31 -23.09 4.22
N ASP A 292 -1.74 -21.85 4.02
CA ASP A 292 -2.40 -21.46 2.77
C ASP A 292 -1.41 -21.28 1.63
N ASP A 293 -1.71 -21.93 0.52
CA ASP A 293 -0.90 -21.82 -0.69
C ASP A 293 -1.61 -20.85 -1.66
N PRO A 294 -0.95 -19.74 -2.05
CA PRO A 294 -1.50 -18.78 -2.99
C PRO A 294 -1.95 -19.36 -4.34
N ALA A 295 -1.47 -20.56 -4.71
CA ALA A 295 -1.93 -21.27 -5.91
C ALA A 295 -3.42 -21.68 -5.87
N PHE A 296 -4.04 -21.72 -4.69
CA PHE A 296 -5.44 -22.14 -4.52
C PHE A 296 -6.44 -20.97 -4.39
N GLY A 297 -5.98 -19.73 -4.54
CA GLY A 297 -6.83 -18.54 -4.54
C GLY A 297 -6.98 -17.87 -3.18
N ASP A 298 -7.73 -16.77 -3.17
CA ASP A 298 -7.90 -15.92 -2.00
C ASP A 298 -8.64 -16.63 -0.87
N THR A 299 -8.25 -16.27 0.35
CA THR A 299 -8.73 -16.92 1.56
C THR A 299 -8.92 -15.91 2.68
N SER A 300 -9.79 -16.20 3.65
CA SER A 300 -10.20 -15.27 4.70
C SER A 300 -9.56 -15.62 6.06
N CYS A 301 -9.29 -14.62 6.90
CA CYS A 301 -8.98 -14.84 8.31
C CYS A 301 -10.26 -15.00 9.14
N ALA A 302 -10.16 -15.73 10.25
CA ALA A 302 -11.27 -15.89 11.18
C ALA A 302 -11.57 -14.57 11.89
N PHE A 303 -12.83 -14.17 11.94
CA PHE A 303 -13.24 -12.98 12.69
C PHE A 303 -13.04 -13.22 14.20
N PRO A 304 -12.31 -12.35 14.92
CA PRO A 304 -11.94 -12.62 16.31
C PRO A 304 -13.10 -12.47 17.29
N ASP A 305 -14.06 -11.61 16.98
CA ASP A 305 -15.20 -11.32 17.84
C ASP A 305 -16.39 -10.74 17.05
N ARG A 306 -17.52 -10.56 17.76
CA ARG A 306 -18.75 -9.97 17.24
C ARG A 306 -18.54 -8.56 16.68
N ALA A 307 -17.70 -7.73 17.30
CA ALA A 307 -17.55 -6.33 16.93
C ALA A 307 -16.82 -6.19 15.59
N ALA A 308 -15.77 -6.99 15.38
CA ALA A 308 -15.07 -7.11 14.11
C ALA A 308 -16.00 -7.61 13.01
N LEU A 309 -16.75 -8.69 13.25
CA LEU A 309 -17.70 -9.22 12.28
C LEU A 309 -18.80 -8.19 11.94
N LYS A 310 -19.37 -7.51 12.95
CA LYS A 310 -20.43 -6.51 12.72
C LYS A 310 -19.95 -5.34 11.88
N THR A 311 -18.73 -4.87 12.12
CA THR A 311 -18.14 -3.77 11.34
C THR A 311 -17.98 -4.18 9.87
N ALA A 312 -17.49 -5.39 9.61
CA ALA A 312 -17.36 -5.91 8.26
C ALA A 312 -18.72 -6.11 7.56
N VAL A 313 -19.72 -6.64 8.26
CA VAL A 313 -21.11 -6.75 7.74
C VAL A 313 -21.64 -5.36 7.36
N ASP A 314 -21.49 -4.36 8.22
CA ASP A 314 -22.01 -3.02 7.95
C ASP A 314 -21.32 -2.34 6.76
N ASN A 315 -20.00 -2.49 6.67
CA ASN A 315 -19.22 -1.97 5.55
C ASN A 315 -19.61 -2.65 4.24
N CYS A 316 -19.77 -3.98 4.26
CA CYS A 316 -20.21 -4.74 3.11
C CYS A 316 -21.60 -4.29 2.63
N LEU A 317 -22.57 -4.20 3.53
CA LEU A 317 -23.94 -3.80 3.21
C LEU A 317 -24.07 -2.33 2.78
N ALA A 318 -23.10 -1.48 3.14
CA ALA A 318 -23.01 -0.12 2.64
C ALA A 318 -22.59 -0.06 1.15
N VAL A 319 -21.82 -1.04 0.69
CA VAL A 319 -21.39 -1.16 -0.73
C VAL A 319 -22.43 -1.92 -1.55
N ASP A 320 -22.90 -3.06 -1.03
CA ASP A 320 -23.96 -3.86 -1.64
C ASP A 320 -24.98 -4.27 -0.56
N ALA A 321 -26.15 -3.63 -0.59
CA ALA A 321 -27.22 -3.85 0.39
C ALA A 321 -27.75 -5.30 0.41
N THR A 322 -27.43 -6.11 -0.60
CA THR A 322 -27.77 -7.54 -0.65
C THR A 322 -26.75 -8.41 0.08
N GLY A 323 -25.52 -7.92 0.25
CA GLY A 323 -24.39 -8.61 0.87
C GLY A 323 -23.69 -9.63 -0.02
N VAL A 324 -24.04 -9.71 -1.31
CA VAL A 324 -23.55 -10.75 -2.24
C VAL A 324 -22.20 -10.39 -2.86
N ALA A 325 -21.99 -9.12 -3.18
CA ALA A 325 -20.85 -8.66 -3.97
C ALA A 325 -20.32 -7.34 -3.40
N CYS A 326 -19.57 -7.42 -2.29
CA CYS A 326 -19.11 -6.24 -1.57
C CYS A 326 -17.60 -6.19 -1.40
N CYS A 327 -16.94 -7.30 -1.04
CA CYS A 327 -15.53 -7.30 -0.65
C CYS A 327 -14.61 -7.11 -1.85
N ASN A 328 -14.88 -7.83 -2.95
CA ASN A 328 -14.20 -7.58 -4.23
C ASN A 328 -14.68 -6.30 -4.94
N HIS A 329 -15.63 -5.59 -4.35
CA HIS A 329 -16.24 -4.37 -4.88
C HIS A 329 -15.85 -3.13 -4.06
N GLY A 330 -14.81 -3.25 -3.23
CA GLY A 330 -14.18 -2.13 -2.51
C GLY A 330 -14.72 -1.88 -1.10
N ALA A 331 -15.53 -2.79 -0.54
CA ALA A 331 -15.86 -2.75 0.87
C ALA A 331 -14.64 -3.14 1.73
N ASP A 332 -14.44 -2.45 2.85
CA ASP A 332 -13.52 -2.91 3.89
C ASP A 332 -14.20 -4.03 4.71
N CYS A 333 -13.96 -5.27 4.29
CA CYS A 333 -14.49 -6.48 4.95
C CYS A 333 -13.61 -6.98 6.11
N GLY A 334 -12.64 -6.18 6.57
CA GLY A 334 -11.83 -6.51 7.75
C GLY A 334 -11.04 -7.81 7.59
N ALA A 335 -11.26 -8.77 8.50
CA ALA A 335 -10.55 -10.06 8.51
C ALA A 335 -10.78 -10.90 7.25
N ALA A 336 -11.88 -10.68 6.53
CA ALA A 336 -12.19 -11.40 5.30
C ALA A 336 -11.40 -10.93 4.07
N GLY A 337 -10.78 -9.73 4.11
CA GLY A 337 -10.10 -9.16 2.95
C GLY A 337 -11.02 -9.08 1.73
N THR A 338 -10.61 -9.69 0.63
CA THR A 338 -11.33 -9.78 -0.65
C THR A 338 -12.40 -10.89 -0.68
N VAL A 339 -12.43 -11.78 0.31
CA VAL A 339 -13.37 -12.92 0.33
C VAL A 339 -14.80 -12.43 0.57
N GLU A 340 -15.73 -12.85 -0.29
CA GLU A 340 -17.14 -12.45 -0.18
C GLU A 340 -17.86 -13.11 1.01
N MET A 341 -18.96 -12.48 1.46
CA MET A 341 -19.64 -12.83 2.72
C MET A 341 -19.99 -14.31 2.88
N ALA A 342 -20.27 -15.00 1.78
CA ALA A 342 -20.61 -16.43 1.79
C ALA A 342 -19.50 -17.31 2.40
N ASP A 343 -18.23 -16.91 2.25
CA ASP A 343 -17.05 -17.72 2.61
C ASP A 343 -16.26 -17.09 3.77
N TRP A 344 -16.90 -16.23 4.56
CA TRP A 344 -16.31 -15.67 5.79
C TRP A 344 -16.16 -16.72 6.88
N ASP A 345 -14.97 -16.78 7.49
CA ASP A 345 -14.73 -17.63 8.66
C ASP A 345 -15.20 -16.92 9.94
N VAL A 346 -16.34 -17.37 10.46
CA VAL A 346 -16.97 -16.86 11.69
C VAL A 346 -16.82 -17.82 12.88
N SER A 347 -15.98 -18.84 12.76
CA SER A 347 -15.88 -19.96 13.72
C SER A 347 -15.46 -19.55 15.13
N LEU A 348 -14.78 -18.40 15.29
CA LEU A 348 -14.37 -17.85 16.59
C LEU A 348 -15.41 -16.91 17.22
N VAL A 349 -16.45 -16.52 16.49
CA VAL A 349 -17.47 -15.59 16.99
C VAL A 349 -18.47 -16.32 17.86
N THR A 350 -18.66 -15.85 19.10
CA THR A 350 -19.56 -16.45 20.09
C THR A 350 -20.85 -15.66 20.35
N ASP A 351 -21.07 -14.56 19.63
CA ASP A 351 -22.27 -13.72 19.76
C ASP A 351 -22.61 -13.11 18.40
N MET A 352 -23.84 -13.31 17.94
CA MET A 352 -24.35 -12.77 16.67
C MET A 352 -25.56 -11.84 16.85
N LEU A 353 -25.77 -11.32 18.08
CA LEU A 353 -26.90 -10.47 18.39
C LEU A 353 -26.96 -9.26 17.45
N MET A 354 -28.11 -9.11 16.77
CA MET A 354 -28.44 -7.98 15.90
C MET A 354 -27.51 -7.80 14.69
N MET A 355 -26.84 -8.87 14.23
CA MET A 355 -25.86 -8.79 13.13
C MET A 355 -26.44 -8.16 11.86
N PHE A 356 -27.65 -8.56 11.48
CA PHE A 356 -28.36 -8.07 10.28
C PHE A 356 -29.61 -7.25 10.63
N TYR A 357 -29.68 -6.68 11.83
CA TYR A 357 -30.83 -5.88 12.23
C TYR A 357 -30.97 -4.66 11.31
N GLN A 358 -32.14 -4.53 10.65
CA GLN A 358 -32.48 -3.51 9.64
C GLN A 358 -31.89 -3.70 8.23
N ALA A 359 -31.20 -4.81 7.95
CA ALA A 359 -30.73 -5.14 6.60
C ALA A 359 -31.88 -5.68 5.71
N SER A 360 -32.78 -4.80 5.29
CA SER A 360 -34.04 -5.19 4.59
C SER A 360 -33.85 -5.77 3.19
N GLN A 361 -32.68 -5.57 2.57
CA GLN A 361 -32.34 -6.07 1.23
C GLN A 361 -31.40 -7.28 1.26
N PHE A 362 -30.95 -7.71 2.44
CA PHE A 362 -29.97 -8.77 2.61
C PHE A 362 -30.46 -10.11 2.04
N ASN A 363 -29.64 -10.74 1.19
CA ASN A 363 -29.94 -12.04 0.60
C ASN A 363 -28.69 -12.92 0.34
N ALA A 364 -27.53 -12.56 0.89
CA ALA A 364 -26.30 -13.33 0.72
C ALA A 364 -26.44 -14.77 1.27
N ASP A 365 -25.80 -15.73 0.59
CA ASP A 365 -25.80 -17.14 1.02
C ASP A 365 -24.77 -17.38 2.13
N ILE A 366 -25.21 -17.25 3.38
CA ILE A 366 -24.39 -17.50 4.57
C ILE A 366 -24.52 -18.93 5.10
N SER A 367 -25.01 -19.88 4.30
CA SER A 367 -25.22 -21.27 4.74
C SER A 367 -23.92 -22.01 5.08
N ARG A 368 -22.77 -21.50 4.64
CA ARG A 368 -21.43 -22.06 4.90
C ARG A 368 -20.80 -21.56 6.19
N TRP A 369 -21.41 -20.59 6.86
CA TRP A 369 -20.90 -20.07 8.13
C TRP A 369 -20.90 -21.17 9.19
N ASP A 370 -19.74 -21.44 9.77
CA ASP A 370 -19.63 -22.27 10.96
C ASP A 370 -20.03 -21.47 12.19
N VAL A 371 -21.28 -21.66 12.62
CA VAL A 371 -21.87 -21.01 13.80
C VAL A 371 -21.83 -21.89 15.05
N SER A 372 -20.99 -22.92 15.08
CA SER A 372 -20.95 -23.88 16.20
C SER A 372 -20.49 -23.26 17.53
N SER A 373 -19.81 -22.12 17.48
CA SER A 373 -19.32 -21.36 18.63
C SER A 373 -20.32 -20.33 19.18
N VAL A 374 -21.46 -20.10 18.51
CA VAL A 374 -22.45 -19.04 18.80
C VAL A 374 -23.46 -19.44 19.86
#